data_AF-A0A3D1ZUP0-F1
#
_entry.id   AF-A0A3D1ZUP0-F1
#
_cell.length_a   1.000
_cell.length_b   1.000
_cell.length_c   1.000
_cell.angle_alpha   90.00
_cell.angle_beta   90.00
_cell.angle_gamma   90.00
#
_symmetry.space_group_name_H-M   'P 1'
#
loop_
_entity.id
_entity.type
_entity.pdbx_description
1 polymer ?
#
loop_
_entity_poly.entity_id
_entity_poly.type
_entity_poly.pdbx_seq_one_letter_code
_entity_poly.pdbx_strand_id
1 'polypeptide(L)' 'MLDLIRKVEKCGAFDVAGRVLQRCSAVFRFATQTQGDEFNPMNDLAGALKARKKQHRLGAN' A
#
# COMPACT_ATOMS: atom_id res chain seq x y z
N MET A 1 0.27 -11.88 -1.63
CA MET A 1 0.84 -10.53 -1.41
C MET A 1 0.08 -9.73 -0.36
N LEU A 2 -1.23 -9.56 -0.51
CA LEU A 2 -2.07 -8.80 0.42
C LEU A 2 -1.90 -9.21 1.89
N ASP A 3 -1.85 -10.52 2.19
CA ASP A 3 -1.69 -11.00 3.56
C ASP A 3 -0.38 -10.58 4.21
N LEU A 4 0.70 -10.43 3.43
CA LEU A 4 1.99 -9.95 3.93
C LEU A 4 1.87 -8.49 4.36
N ILE A 5 1.22 -7.66 3.54
CA ILE A 5 1.02 -6.24 3.82
C ILE A 5 0.03 -6.05 4.99
N ARG A 6 -1.00 -6.90 5.08
CA ARG A 6 -1.92 -6.95 6.22
C ARG A 6 -1.24 -7.35 7.52
N LYS A 7 -0.21 -8.22 7.50
CA LYS A 7 0.59 -8.50 8.70
C LYS A 7 1.29 -7.24 9.22
N VAL A 8 1.87 -6.43 8.33
CA VAL A 8 2.48 -5.14 8.70
C VAL A 8 1.43 -4.18 9.25
N GLU A 9 0.26 -4.11 8.62
CA GLU A 9 -0.86 -3.27 9.09
C GLU A 9 -1.34 -3.67 10.49
N LYS A 10 -1.47 -4.97 10.76
CA LYS A 10 -1.92 -5.50 12.06
C LYS A 10 -1.00 -5.14 13.22
N CYS A 11 0.26 -4.79 12.97
CA CYS A 11 1.18 -4.26 13.97
C CYS A 11 0.91 -2.78 14.35
N GLY A 12 -0.15 -2.16 13.81
CA GLY A 12 -0.47 -0.73 14.01
C GLY A 12 0.38 0.21 13.15
N ALA A 13 1.25 -0.34 12.29
CA ALA A 13 2.18 0.42 11.46
C ALA A 13 1.56 0.82 10.11
N PHE A 14 0.44 1.56 10.14
CA PHE A 14 -0.35 1.91 8.94
C PHE A 14 0.47 2.61 7.85
N ASP A 15 1.30 3.59 8.23
CA ASP A 15 2.15 4.32 7.28
C ASP A 15 3.23 3.41 6.65
N VAL A 16 3.73 2.42 7.41
CA VAL A 16 4.69 1.43 6.91
C VAL A 16 3.99 0.48 5.94
N ALA A 17 2.80 -0.03 6.28
CA ALA A 17 2.02 -0.91 5.41
C ALA A 17 1.70 -0.23 4.07
N GLY A 18 1.33 1.05 4.09
CA GLY A 18 1.12 1.86 2.88
C GLY A 18 2.38 1.99 2.02
N ARG A 19 3.53 2.28 2.63
CA ARG A 19 4.82 2.36 1.90
C ARG A 19 5.25 1.01 1.31
N VAL A 20 5.01 -0.08 2.03
CA VAL A 20 5.28 -1.44 1.52
C VAL A 20 4.40 -1.70 0.29
N LEU A 21 3.09 -1.42 0.37
CA LEU A 21 2.18 -1.56 -0.77
C LEU A 21 2.67 -0.78 -1.99
N GLN A 22 3.04 0.50 -1.82
CA GLN A 22 3.54 1.35 -2.90
C GLN A 22 4.81 0.78 -3.57
N ARG A 23 5.78 0.31 -2.76
CA ARG A 23 7.01 -0.29 -3.29
C ARG A 23 6.72 -1.55 -4.10
N CYS A 24 5.82 -2.38 -3.60
CA CYS A 24 5.41 -3.59 -4.31
C CYS A 24 4.71 -3.24 -5.62
N SER A 25 3.77 -2.30 -5.63
CA SER A 25 3.14 -1.80 -6.85
C SER A 25 4.17 -1.32 -7.88
N ALA A 26 5.23 -0.62 -7.46
CA ALA A 26 6.29 -0.17 -8.34
C ALA A 26 7.10 -1.34 -8.96
N VAL A 27 7.45 -2.36 -8.17
CA VAL A 27 8.15 -3.56 -8.65
C VAL A 27 7.31 -4.33 -9.67
N PHE A 28 6.03 -4.57 -9.36
CA PHE A 28 5.14 -5.26 -10.30
C PHE A 28 4.91 -4.45 -11.57
N ARG A 29 4.77 -3.12 -11.46
CA ARG A 29 4.67 -2.25 -12.64
C ARG A 29 5.89 -2.36 -13.53
N PHE A 30 7.09 -2.39 -12.95
CA PHE A 30 8.32 -2.57 -13.72
C PHE A 30 8.36 -3.93 -14.42
N ALA A 31 7.97 -5.01 -13.73
CA ALA A 31 7.89 -6.35 -14.32
C ALA A 31 6.90 -6.41 -15.48
N THR A 32 5.69 -5.89 -15.30
CA THR A 32 4.66 -5.76 -16.35
C THR A 32 5.18 -5.01 -17.58
N GLN A 33 5.86 -3.87 -17.39
CA GLN A 33 6.39 -3.07 -18.49
C GLN A 33 7.54 -3.75 -19.24
N THR A 34 8.36 -4.53 -18.54
CA THR A 34 9.60 -5.09 -19.10
C THR A 34 9.40 -6.50 -19.66
N GLN A 35 8.54 -7.30 -19.04
CA GLN A 35 8.35 -8.72 -19.36
C GLN A 35 7.11 -8.98 -20.22
N GLY A 36 6.29 -7.95 -20.45
CA GLY A 36 5.08 -8.07 -21.28
C GLY A 36 3.92 -8.75 -20.56
N ASP A 37 3.95 -8.86 -19.23
CA ASP A 37 2.76 -9.30 -18.49
C ASP A 37 1.64 -8.30 -18.73
N GLU A 38 0.46 -8.81 -19.08
CA GLU A 38 -0.70 -7.98 -19.42
C GLU A 38 -1.40 -7.41 -18.18
N PHE A 39 -1.11 -8.00 -17.01
CA PHE A 39 -1.83 -7.73 -15.77
C PHE A 39 -0.91 -7.48 -14.58
N ASN A 40 -1.14 -6.36 -13.89
CA ASN A 40 -0.49 -6.05 -12.62
C ASN A 40 -1.46 -6.39 -11.46
N PRO A 41 -1.21 -7.45 -10.67
CA PRO A 41 -2.08 -7.85 -9.57
C PRO A 41 -2.15 -6.82 -8.45
N MET A 42 -1.25 -5.84 -8.41
CA MET A 42 -1.25 -4.77 -7.40
C MET A 42 -2.32 -3.70 -7.65
N ASN A 43 -2.91 -3.64 -8.83
CA ASN A 43 -3.99 -2.71 -9.14
C ASN A 43 -5.23 -2.99 -8.26
N ASP A 44 -5.54 -4.25 -8.02
CA ASP A 44 -6.69 -4.67 -7.20
C ASP A 44 -6.46 -4.44 -5.70
N LEU A 45 -5.20 -4.19 -5.29
CA LEU A 45 -4.87 -3.87 -3.91
C LEU A 45 -4.97 -2.36 -3.61
N ALA A 46 -5.28 -1.53 -4.60
CA ALA A 46 -5.50 -0.10 -4.38
C ALA A 46 -6.64 0.11 -3.37
N GLY A 47 -6.35 0.82 -2.28
CA GLY A 47 -7.33 1.07 -1.21
C GLY A 47 -7.61 -0.13 -0.29
N ALA A 48 -6.91 -1.25 -0.44
CA ALA A 48 -7.13 -2.45 0.39
C ALA A 48 -6.65 -2.31 1.85
N LEU A 49 -5.86 -1.27 2.16
CA LEU A 49 -5.38 -0.96 3.51
C LEU A 49 -6.22 0.13 4.18
N LYS A 50 -6.36 0.05 5.50
CA LYS A 50 -7.04 1.06 6.30
C LYS A 50 -6.27 2.37 6.23
N ALA A 51 -6.96 3.44 5.84
CA ALA A 51 -6.44 4.78 5.99
C ALA A 51 -6.23 5.08 7.49
N ARG A 52 -5.07 5.63 7.85
CA ARG A 52 -4.84 6.18 9.19
C ARG A 52 -5.92 7.24 9.45
N LYS A 53 -6.64 7.14 10.57
CA LYS A 53 -7.55 8.21 11.01
C LYS A 53 -6.72 9.49 11.19
N LYS A 54 -6.92 10.47 10.30
CA LYS A 54 -6.33 11.80 10.46
C LYS A 54 -7.13 12.52 11.55
N GLN A 55 -6.52 12.74 12.70
CA GLN A 55 -7.08 13.62 13.71
C GLN A 55 -6.59 15.05 13.39
N HIS A 56 -7.53 15.92 13.02
CA HIS A 56 -7.24 17.32 12.77
C HIS A 56 -6.85 17.96 14.10
N ARG A 57 -5.58 18.31 14.28
CA ARG A 57 -5.16 19.13 15.41
C ARG A 57 -5.63 20.55 15.09
N LEU A 58 -6.77 20.95 15.68
CA LEU A 58 -7.15 22.36 15.72
C LEU A 58 -5.97 23.11 16.33
N GLY A 59 -5.46 24.12 15.62
CA GLY A 59 -4.38 24.97 16.11
C GLY A 59 -4.77 25.51 17.48
N ALA A 60 -3.89 25.33 18.46
CA ALA A 60 -4.04 25.99 19.75
C ALA A 60 -4.03 27.51 19.51
N ASN A 61 -5.07 28.19 20.02
CA ASN A 61 -5.18 29.64 20.08
C ASN A 61 -4.10 30.23 20.99
#